data_AF-R1FWM1-F1
#
_entry.id   AF-R1FWM1-F1
#
_cell.length_a   1.000
_cell.length_b   1.000
_cell.length_c   1.000
_cell.angle_alpha   90.00
_cell.angle_beta   90.00
_cell.angle_gamma   90.00
#
_symmetry.space_group_name_H-M   'P 1'
#
loop_
_entity.id
_entity.type
_entity.pdbx_description
1 polymer ?
#
loop_
_entity_poly.entity_id
_entity_poly.type
_entity_poly.pdbx_seq_one_letter_code
_entity_poly.pdbx_strand_id
1 'polypeptide(L)'
;DGHQAKVTVHRSVPSAGYVRRAGEDVQIGDVAVRRGDTIGSAQVGLLAAVGRAKVLVYPRPRVSIVSVGDELVDIDRTPSVGQVYDVNSYALAAAARDAGAEVSRVGIVASEPKRLREVVEGRLLMSEIVVVAGGAGGATGDEVHAALSDLGRIDMTRVAMHPGSVQGFGRLGPDSVPTFLIPGNPMSALVVFEVLVRPLIRAARGTRNPHRRIVGARLLSPITSTEGRRGFLRGQLLRDEANGEYLVQPLGQSGAHLLASLAEANCLINVPEELTEVAAGDQVQVTFLAQRA
;
A
#
# COMPACT_ATOMS: atom_id res chain seq x y z
N ASP A 1 -30.05 -53.93 -14.98
CA ASP A 1 -29.70 -55.32 -14.65
C ASP A 1 -30.00 -55.61 -13.18
N GLY A 2 -31.16 -56.22 -12.91
CA GLY A 2 -31.71 -56.47 -11.56
C GLY A 2 -31.02 -57.59 -10.78
N HIS A 3 -29.69 -57.65 -10.79
CA HIS A 3 -28.94 -58.60 -9.99
C HIS A 3 -28.81 -58.09 -8.55
N GLN A 4 -29.31 -58.86 -7.58
CA GLN A 4 -29.08 -58.57 -6.16
C GLN A 4 -27.61 -58.87 -5.83
N ALA A 5 -26.82 -57.82 -5.59
CA ALA A 5 -25.47 -57.96 -5.07
C ALA A 5 -25.50 -58.28 -3.57
N LYS A 6 -24.70 -59.26 -3.15
CA LYS A 6 -24.53 -59.63 -1.73
C LYS A 6 -23.27 -58.96 -1.19
N VAL A 7 -23.40 -58.20 -0.10
CA VAL A 7 -22.27 -57.50 0.54
C VAL A 7 -21.95 -58.19 1.86
N THR A 8 -20.66 -58.48 2.09
CA THR A 8 -20.13 -59.02 3.35
C THR A 8 -19.26 -57.95 4.02
N VAL A 9 -19.55 -57.59 5.27
CA VAL A 9 -18.78 -56.61 6.03
C VAL A 9 -17.68 -57.33 6.81
N HIS A 10 -16.41 -57.02 6.51
CA HIS A 10 -15.25 -57.72 7.08
C HIS A 10 -14.67 -57.09 8.35
N ARG A 11 -15.16 -55.91 8.76
CA ARG A 11 -14.66 -55.17 9.93
C ARG A 11 -15.81 -54.47 10.64
N SER A 12 -15.87 -54.56 11.97
CA SER A 12 -16.82 -53.76 12.76
C SER A 12 -16.46 -52.28 12.69
N VAL A 13 -17.48 -51.43 12.70
CA VAL A 13 -17.32 -49.97 12.77
C VAL A 13 -18.00 -49.46 14.03
N PRO A 14 -17.46 -48.41 14.68
CA PRO A 14 -18.13 -47.77 15.80
C PRO A 14 -19.52 -47.25 15.38
N SER A 15 -20.46 -47.23 16.31
CA SER A 15 -21.77 -46.63 16.09
C SER A 15 -21.62 -45.18 15.58
N ALA A 16 -22.31 -44.86 14.49
CA ALA A 16 -22.23 -43.58 13.78
C ALA A 16 -20.83 -43.17 13.25
N GLY A 17 -19.87 -44.10 13.14
CA GLY A 17 -18.47 -43.79 12.78
C GLY A 17 -18.24 -43.17 11.39
N TYR A 18 -19.25 -43.20 10.51
CA TYR A 18 -19.23 -42.61 9.17
C TYR A 18 -20.51 -41.82 8.85
N VAL A 19 -21.21 -41.34 9.89
CA VAL A 19 -22.46 -40.58 9.75
C VAL A 19 -22.18 -39.11 10.01
N ARG A 20 -22.42 -38.24 9.02
CA ARG A 20 -22.39 -36.80 9.23
C ARG A 20 -23.72 -36.31 9.78
N ARG A 21 -23.69 -35.53 10.87
CA ARG A 21 -24.91 -35.02 11.49
C ARG A 21 -25.35 -33.70 10.86
N ALA A 22 -26.65 -33.42 10.88
CA ALA A 22 -27.14 -32.11 10.49
C ALA A 22 -26.52 -31.03 11.38
N GLY A 23 -25.95 -29.99 10.77
CA GLY A 23 -25.29 -28.89 11.48
C GLY A 23 -23.94 -29.23 12.11
N GLU A 24 -23.28 -30.33 11.71
CA GLU A 24 -21.97 -30.71 12.25
C GLU A 24 -20.86 -29.71 11.90
N ASP A 25 -20.93 -29.08 10.71
CA ASP A 25 -19.95 -28.07 10.29
C ASP A 25 -20.34 -26.64 10.73
N VAL A 26 -21.63 -26.31 10.66
CA VAL A 26 -22.19 -24.98 10.97
C VAL A 26 -23.62 -25.15 11.47
N GLN A 27 -23.93 -24.57 12.62
CA GLN A 27 -25.27 -24.58 13.20
C GLN A 27 -26.08 -23.34 12.82
N ILE A 28 -27.41 -23.46 12.91
CA ILE A 28 -28.29 -22.30 12.78
C ILE A 28 -27.96 -21.30 13.89
N GLY A 29 -27.66 -20.06 13.49
CA GLY A 29 -27.25 -19.00 14.41
C GLY A 29 -25.74 -18.74 14.44
N ASP A 30 -24.93 -19.66 13.90
CA ASP A 30 -23.49 -19.45 13.82
C ASP A 30 -23.13 -18.31 12.84
N VAL A 31 -22.08 -17.57 13.20
CA VAL A 31 -21.52 -16.54 12.34
C VAL A 31 -20.57 -17.20 11.35
N ALA A 32 -21.06 -17.43 10.12
CA ALA A 32 -20.27 -18.00 9.03
C ALA A 32 -19.08 -17.09 8.63
N VAL A 33 -19.33 -15.78 8.49
CA VAL A 33 -18.28 -14.78 8.19
C VAL A 33 -18.52 -13.53 9.02
N ARG A 34 -17.46 -12.91 9.56
CA ARG A 34 -17.55 -11.69 10.36
C ARG A 34 -17.30 -10.46 9.50
N ARG A 35 -17.85 -9.32 9.93
CA ARG A 35 -17.52 -8.01 9.34
C ARG A 35 -16.00 -7.77 9.42
N GLY A 36 -15.44 -7.32 8.30
CA GLY A 36 -14.00 -7.07 8.14
C GLY A 36 -13.17 -8.32 7.83
N ASP A 37 -13.79 -9.50 7.70
CA ASP A 37 -13.10 -10.68 7.17
C ASP A 37 -12.88 -10.53 5.66
N THR A 38 -11.70 -10.93 5.19
CA THR A 38 -11.42 -11.05 3.77
C THR A 38 -12.15 -12.26 3.21
N ILE A 39 -12.93 -12.06 2.14
CA ILE A 39 -13.59 -13.16 1.43
C ILE A 39 -12.57 -13.85 0.51
N GLY A 40 -11.93 -14.90 1.02
CA GLY A 40 -11.06 -15.80 0.26
C GLY A 40 -11.79 -17.08 -0.18
N SER A 41 -11.05 -18.05 -0.73
CA SER A 41 -11.61 -19.31 -1.23
C SER A 41 -12.41 -20.08 -0.17
N ALA A 42 -11.90 -20.16 1.05
CA ALA A 42 -12.58 -20.82 2.17
C ALA A 42 -13.89 -20.12 2.55
N GLN A 43 -13.91 -18.79 2.62
CA GLN A 43 -15.11 -18.01 2.92
C GLN A 43 -16.15 -18.15 1.81
N VAL A 44 -15.73 -18.18 0.54
CA VAL A 44 -16.64 -18.44 -0.59
C VAL A 44 -17.28 -19.82 -0.48
N GLY A 45 -16.49 -20.85 -0.18
CA GLY A 45 -17.01 -22.22 0.02
C GLY A 45 -18.00 -22.29 1.18
N LEU A 46 -17.69 -21.65 2.30
CA LEU A 46 -18.58 -21.58 3.45
C LEU A 46 -19.90 -20.85 3.12
N LEU A 47 -19.83 -19.70 2.45
CA LEU A 47 -21.01 -18.95 2.01
C LEU A 47 -21.87 -19.77 1.04
N ALA A 48 -21.26 -20.51 0.12
CA ALA A 48 -21.97 -21.41 -0.78
C ALA A 48 -22.65 -22.56 -0.02
N ALA A 49 -21.96 -23.16 0.95
CA ALA A 49 -22.49 -24.26 1.77
C ALA A 49 -23.73 -23.85 2.57
N VAL A 50 -23.82 -22.57 2.99
CA VAL A 50 -25.00 -22.01 3.67
C VAL A 50 -26.00 -21.33 2.71
N GLY A 51 -25.86 -21.53 1.40
CA GLY A 51 -26.80 -21.05 0.39
C GLY A 51 -26.82 -19.53 0.19
N ARG A 52 -25.71 -18.82 0.46
CA ARG A 52 -25.63 -17.35 0.31
C ARG A 52 -25.03 -16.95 -1.03
N ALA A 53 -25.90 -16.50 -1.94
CA ALA A 53 -25.52 -16.07 -3.28
C ALA A 53 -24.90 -14.66 -3.36
N LYS A 54 -25.20 -13.78 -2.40
CA LYS A 54 -24.70 -12.39 -2.34
C LYS A 54 -24.38 -12.01 -0.91
N VAL A 55 -23.34 -11.21 -0.73
CA VAL A 55 -22.94 -10.63 0.56
C VAL A 55 -22.58 -9.16 0.40
N LEU A 56 -22.78 -8.38 1.45
CA LEU A 56 -22.35 -6.99 1.50
C LEU A 56 -20.83 -6.95 1.72
N VAL A 57 -20.13 -6.20 0.88
CA VAL A 57 -18.68 -6.00 0.95
C VAL A 57 -18.35 -4.51 0.92
N TYR A 58 -17.19 -4.15 1.44
CA TYR A 58 -16.65 -2.82 1.24
C TYR A 58 -16.27 -2.64 -0.23
N PRO A 59 -16.65 -1.52 -0.87
CA PRO A 59 -16.22 -1.22 -2.22
C PRO A 59 -14.71 -0.97 -2.29
N ARG A 60 -14.15 -1.03 -3.50
CA ARG A 60 -12.78 -0.57 -3.73
C ARG A 60 -12.79 0.96 -3.73
N PRO A 61 -11.95 1.63 -2.91
CA PRO A 61 -11.92 3.08 -2.89
C PRO A 61 -11.38 3.61 -4.22
N ARG A 62 -11.99 4.68 -4.74
CA ARG A 62 -11.54 5.36 -5.96
C ARG A 62 -10.41 6.33 -5.65
N VAL A 63 -9.25 6.14 -6.26
CA VAL A 63 -8.05 6.95 -6.05
C VAL A 63 -7.66 7.63 -7.36
N SER A 64 -7.56 8.96 -7.36
CA SER A 64 -6.98 9.70 -8.48
C SER A 64 -5.54 10.10 -8.20
N ILE A 65 -4.68 9.95 -9.21
CA ILE A 65 -3.25 10.28 -9.12
C ILE A 65 -2.92 11.31 -10.20
N VAL A 66 -2.43 12.45 -9.76
CA VAL A 66 -2.02 13.59 -10.57
C VAL A 66 -0.51 13.77 -10.39
N SER A 67 0.22 13.96 -11.48
CA SER A 67 1.62 14.40 -11.43
C SER A 67 1.71 15.85 -11.85
N VAL A 68 2.51 16.64 -11.13
CA VAL A 68 2.78 18.05 -11.44
C VAL A 68 4.29 18.23 -11.58
N GLY A 69 4.68 18.92 -12.64
CA GLY A 69 6.09 19.22 -12.95
C GLY A 69 6.23 19.53 -14.44
N ASP A 70 6.76 20.71 -14.76
CA ASP A 70 6.94 21.16 -16.15
C ASP A 70 8.10 20.44 -16.85
N GLU A 71 8.98 19.82 -16.07
CA GLU A 71 10.03 18.93 -16.55
C GLU A 71 9.50 17.57 -17.00
N LEU A 72 8.27 17.21 -16.64
CA LEU A 72 7.75 15.86 -16.85
C LEU A 72 7.29 15.64 -18.29
N VAL A 73 7.64 14.48 -18.83
CA VAL A 73 7.05 13.92 -20.05
C VAL A 73 6.55 12.50 -19.80
N ASP A 74 5.53 12.09 -20.55
CA ASP A 74 5.04 10.72 -20.47
C ASP A 74 6.00 9.75 -21.19
N ILE A 75 5.87 8.45 -20.91
CA ILE A 75 6.82 7.41 -21.33
C ILE A 75 6.76 7.09 -22.84
N ASP A 76 5.75 7.60 -23.55
CA ASP A 76 5.59 7.48 -25.00
C ASP A 76 6.32 8.59 -25.78
N ARG A 77 6.89 9.58 -25.07
CA ARG A 77 7.66 10.68 -25.65
C ARG A 77 9.15 10.52 -25.37
N THR A 78 9.99 11.10 -26.21
CA THR A 78 11.43 11.21 -25.93
C THR A 78 11.71 12.51 -25.16
N PRO A 79 12.31 12.47 -23.96
CA PRO A 79 12.65 13.67 -23.20
C PRO A 79 13.64 14.56 -23.96
N SER A 80 13.35 15.86 -24.03
CA SER A 80 14.34 16.86 -24.44
C SER A 80 15.27 17.24 -23.28
N VAL A 81 16.23 18.14 -23.55
CA VAL A 81 17.09 18.71 -22.50
C VAL A 81 16.23 19.29 -21.37
N GLY A 82 16.52 18.89 -20.14
CA GLY A 82 15.80 19.32 -18.93
C GLY A 82 14.51 18.57 -18.65
N GLN A 83 14.07 17.64 -19.53
CA GLN A 83 12.89 16.82 -19.30
C GLN A 83 13.23 15.46 -18.71
N VAL A 84 12.33 14.93 -17.89
CA VAL A 84 12.42 13.58 -17.31
C VAL A 84 11.06 12.88 -17.41
N TYR A 85 11.06 11.54 -17.34
CA TYR A 85 9.82 10.78 -17.37
C TYR A 85 9.01 10.95 -16.09
N ASP A 86 7.68 10.99 -16.22
CA ASP A 86 6.74 10.90 -15.10
C ASP A 86 6.70 9.48 -14.52
N VAL A 87 7.67 9.15 -13.67
CA VAL A 87 7.74 7.83 -13.01
C VAL A 87 6.70 7.71 -11.90
N ASN A 88 6.39 8.81 -11.21
CA ASN A 88 5.56 8.81 -10.01
C ASN A 88 4.14 8.35 -10.28
N SER A 89 3.49 8.87 -11.32
CA SER A 89 2.10 8.52 -11.57
C SER A 89 1.92 7.02 -11.84
N TYR A 90 2.87 6.38 -12.53
CA TYR A 90 2.86 4.94 -12.76
C TYR A 90 3.12 4.15 -11.48
N ALA A 91 4.15 4.52 -10.73
CA ALA A 91 4.55 3.83 -9.50
C ALA A 91 3.45 3.90 -8.43
N LEU A 92 2.89 5.08 -8.21
CA LEU A 92 1.81 5.32 -7.25
C LEU A 92 0.51 4.65 -7.70
N ALA A 93 0.21 4.64 -9.01
CA ALA A 93 -0.97 3.96 -9.52
C ALA A 93 -0.88 2.44 -9.33
N ALA A 94 0.30 1.85 -9.54
CA ALA A 94 0.54 0.46 -9.24
C ALA A 94 0.41 0.19 -7.73
N ALA A 95 0.99 1.04 -6.87
CA ALA A 95 0.93 0.90 -5.42
C ALA A 95 -0.51 1.02 -4.86
N ALA A 96 -1.33 1.90 -5.43
CA ALA A 96 -2.74 2.04 -5.05
C ALA A 96 -3.59 0.84 -5.50
N ARG A 97 -3.37 0.30 -6.70
CA ARG A 97 -4.03 -0.94 -7.13
C ARG A 97 -3.63 -2.13 -6.26
N ASP A 98 -2.36 -2.23 -5.89
CA ASP A 98 -1.85 -3.24 -4.95
C ASP A 98 -2.47 -3.10 -3.55
N ALA A 99 -2.74 -1.87 -3.09
CA ALA A 99 -3.53 -1.63 -1.87
C ALA A 99 -5.03 -1.99 -2.03
N GLY A 100 -5.48 -2.24 -3.25
CA GLY A 100 -6.83 -2.66 -3.63
C GLY A 100 -7.79 -1.52 -3.96
N ALA A 101 -7.27 -0.36 -4.32
CA ALA A 101 -8.06 0.75 -4.85
C ALA A 101 -8.44 0.52 -6.33
N GLU A 102 -9.52 1.18 -6.74
CA GLU A 102 -9.79 1.48 -8.15
C GLU A 102 -9.08 2.78 -8.50
N VAL A 103 -8.19 2.78 -9.50
CA VAL A 103 -7.24 3.87 -9.71
C VAL A 103 -7.42 4.55 -11.05
N SER A 104 -7.57 5.89 -11.02
CA SER A 104 -7.53 6.78 -12.18
C SER A 104 -6.20 7.52 -12.22
N ARG A 105 -5.31 7.15 -13.16
CA ARG A 105 -4.11 7.92 -13.49
C ARG A 105 -4.54 9.12 -14.35
N VAL A 106 -4.46 10.32 -13.80
CA VAL A 106 -4.81 11.56 -14.51
C VAL A 106 -3.71 11.98 -15.47
N GLY A 107 -2.46 11.69 -15.12
CA GLY A 107 -1.27 12.03 -15.90
C GLY A 107 -0.64 13.34 -15.42
N ILE A 108 0.16 13.93 -16.30
CA ILE A 108 0.91 15.17 -16.05
C ILE A 108 -0.02 16.37 -16.21
N VAL A 109 -0.03 17.24 -15.21
CA VAL A 109 -0.74 18.52 -15.23
C VAL A 109 0.29 19.63 -15.12
N ALA A 110 0.14 20.64 -15.96
CA ALA A 110 1.01 21.82 -15.94
C ALA A 110 0.97 22.51 -14.56
N SER A 111 2.08 23.14 -14.17
CA SER A 111 2.19 23.89 -12.92
C SER A 111 1.26 25.12 -12.85
N GLU A 112 0.62 25.50 -13.97
CA GLU A 112 -0.31 26.63 -14.03
C GLU A 112 -1.44 26.51 -12.98
N PRO A 113 -1.53 27.43 -12.00
CA PRO A 113 -2.41 27.29 -10.84
C PRO A 113 -3.88 27.05 -11.18
N LYS A 114 -4.39 27.78 -12.18
CA LYS A 114 -5.79 27.66 -12.62
C LYS A 114 -6.07 26.28 -13.21
N ARG A 115 -5.18 25.80 -14.07
CA ARG A 115 -5.34 24.49 -14.71
C ARG A 115 -5.24 23.36 -13.70
N LEU A 116 -4.28 23.45 -12.78
CA LEU A 116 -4.13 22.48 -11.70
C LEU A 116 -5.38 22.41 -10.82
N ARG A 117 -5.91 23.56 -10.41
CA ARG A 117 -7.15 23.65 -9.63
C ARG A 117 -8.31 22.98 -10.35
N GLU A 118 -8.57 23.34 -11.61
CA GLU A 118 -9.69 22.77 -12.39
C GLU A 118 -9.58 21.24 -12.50
N VAL A 119 -8.37 20.73 -12.74
CA VAL A 119 -8.14 19.28 -12.83
C VAL A 119 -8.38 18.61 -11.48
N VAL A 120 -7.83 19.14 -10.39
CA VAL A 120 -8.02 18.55 -9.05
C VAL A 120 -9.48 18.61 -8.64
N GLU A 121 -10.15 19.74 -8.80
CA GLU A 121 -11.57 19.93 -8.50
C GLU A 121 -12.46 18.91 -9.24
N GLY A 122 -12.22 18.71 -10.54
CA GLY A 122 -12.93 17.69 -11.31
C GLY A 122 -12.69 16.25 -10.79
N ARG A 123 -11.54 15.98 -10.17
CA ARG A 123 -11.23 14.66 -9.58
C ARG A 123 -11.82 14.47 -8.19
N LEU A 124 -12.10 15.52 -7.44
CA LEU A 124 -12.79 15.43 -6.15
C LEU A 124 -14.19 14.82 -6.31
N LEU A 125 -14.88 15.10 -7.42
CA LEU A 125 -16.22 14.55 -7.71
C LEU A 125 -16.22 13.04 -8.00
N MET A 126 -15.08 12.48 -8.41
CA MET A 126 -14.97 11.10 -8.92
C MET A 126 -14.15 10.20 -8.00
N SER A 127 -13.50 10.75 -6.97
CA SER A 127 -12.51 10.06 -6.16
C SER A 127 -12.81 10.17 -4.68
N GLU A 128 -12.47 9.12 -3.94
CA GLU A 128 -12.51 9.12 -2.47
C GLU A 128 -11.15 9.48 -1.88
N ILE A 129 -10.08 9.43 -2.68
CA ILE A 129 -8.74 9.89 -2.31
C ILE A 129 -8.08 10.52 -3.54
N VAL A 130 -7.39 11.64 -3.36
CA VAL A 130 -6.55 12.26 -4.39
C VAL A 130 -5.10 12.29 -3.93
N VAL A 131 -4.18 11.96 -4.84
CA VAL A 131 -2.73 12.06 -4.61
C VAL A 131 -2.12 12.93 -5.70
N VAL A 132 -1.45 14.00 -5.30
CA VAL A 132 -0.74 14.92 -6.18
C VAL A 132 0.76 14.74 -5.96
N ALA A 133 1.41 14.05 -6.89
CA ALA A 133 2.86 13.87 -6.91
C ALA A 133 3.56 15.10 -7.51
N GLY A 134 4.66 15.52 -6.90
CA GLY A 134 5.29 16.81 -7.22
C GLY A 134 4.61 18.00 -6.53
N GLY A 135 3.58 17.75 -5.72
CA GLY A 135 2.84 18.80 -5.00
C GLY A 135 3.48 19.24 -3.69
N ALA A 136 4.64 18.71 -3.30
CA ALA A 136 5.28 19.04 -2.03
C ALA A 136 6.79 19.24 -2.16
N GLY A 137 7.27 20.34 -1.55
CA GLY A 137 8.67 20.73 -1.50
C GLY A 137 9.13 21.55 -2.71
N GLY A 138 10.01 22.53 -2.45
CA GLY A 138 10.48 23.46 -3.48
C GLY A 138 9.39 24.43 -3.95
N ALA A 139 9.74 25.27 -4.93
CA ALA A 139 8.84 26.30 -5.46
C ALA A 139 7.55 25.70 -6.07
N THR A 140 7.66 24.62 -6.84
CA THR A 140 6.51 23.92 -7.41
C THR A 140 5.54 23.44 -6.34
N GLY A 141 6.03 22.91 -5.21
CA GLY A 141 5.18 22.50 -4.11
C GLY A 141 4.41 23.66 -3.47
N ASP A 142 5.04 24.82 -3.33
CA ASP A 142 4.40 26.03 -2.81
C ASP A 142 3.32 26.56 -3.77
N GLU A 143 3.56 26.50 -5.08
CA GLU A 143 2.58 26.85 -6.12
C GLU A 143 1.39 25.89 -6.13
N VAL A 144 1.62 24.57 -6.04
CA VAL A 144 0.55 23.57 -5.91
C VAL A 144 -0.27 23.81 -4.65
N HIS A 145 0.38 24.05 -3.52
CA HIS A 145 -0.31 24.32 -2.26
C HIS A 145 -1.19 25.58 -2.37
N ALA A 146 -0.66 26.66 -2.93
CA ALA A 146 -1.40 27.90 -3.15
C ALA A 146 -2.61 27.69 -4.10
N ALA A 147 -2.41 26.98 -5.21
CA ALA A 147 -3.46 26.71 -6.20
C ALA A 147 -4.65 25.92 -5.64
N LEU A 148 -4.40 25.04 -4.66
CA LEU A 148 -5.39 24.15 -4.07
C LEU A 148 -6.01 24.67 -2.76
N SER A 149 -5.46 25.75 -2.18
CA SER A 149 -5.91 26.31 -0.90
C SER A 149 -7.38 26.74 -0.90
N ASP A 150 -7.90 27.17 -2.05
CA ASP A 150 -9.32 27.55 -2.21
C ASP A 150 -10.28 26.35 -2.21
N LEU A 151 -9.77 25.15 -2.48
CA LEU A 151 -10.56 23.92 -2.43
C LEU A 151 -10.65 23.36 -1.01
N GLY A 152 -9.84 23.86 -0.07
CA GLY A 152 -9.84 23.43 1.32
C GLY A 152 -8.45 23.59 1.97
N ARG A 153 -8.41 23.51 3.29
CA ARG A 153 -7.16 23.64 4.05
C ARG A 153 -6.28 22.41 3.84
N ILE A 154 -5.02 22.67 3.45
CA ILE A 154 -3.95 21.67 3.38
C ILE A 154 -2.95 21.99 4.50
N ASP A 155 -2.63 20.98 5.30
CA ASP A 155 -1.59 21.06 6.31
C ASP A 155 -0.25 20.62 5.70
N MET A 156 0.71 21.54 5.70
CA MET A 156 2.07 21.34 5.19
C MET A 156 3.10 21.13 6.32
N THR A 157 2.62 20.87 7.55
CA THR A 157 3.51 20.59 8.69
C THR A 157 4.40 19.39 8.39
N ARG A 158 5.71 19.59 8.56
CA ARG A 158 6.70 18.55 8.25
C ARG A 158 6.54 17.36 9.18
N VAL A 159 6.58 16.17 8.60
CA VAL A 159 6.54 14.91 9.36
C VAL A 159 7.97 14.51 9.69
N ALA A 160 8.22 14.09 10.92
CA ALA A 160 9.52 13.61 11.40
C ALA A 160 9.86 12.22 10.82
N MET A 161 9.99 12.13 9.50
CA MET A 161 10.34 10.92 8.77
C MET A 161 11.37 11.19 7.67
N HIS A 162 12.14 10.18 7.30
CA HIS A 162 13.00 10.24 6.12
C HIS A 162 13.06 8.91 5.36
N PRO A 163 13.06 8.94 4.01
CA PRO A 163 12.76 10.11 3.18
C PRO A 163 11.28 10.56 3.34
N GLY A 164 10.92 11.73 2.82
CA GLY A 164 9.52 12.19 2.80
C GLY A 164 9.09 13.18 3.90
N SER A 165 10.02 13.87 4.56
CA SER A 165 9.67 14.86 5.61
C SER A 165 8.75 16.01 5.16
N VAL A 166 8.76 16.34 3.86
CA VAL A 166 7.91 17.38 3.27
C VAL A 166 6.77 16.69 2.53
N GLN A 167 5.56 16.90 3.00
CA GLN A 167 4.32 16.40 2.41
C GLN A 167 3.18 17.31 2.86
N GLY A 168 2.06 17.26 2.16
CA GLY A 168 0.84 17.94 2.52
C GLY A 168 -0.33 16.99 2.65
N PHE A 169 -1.22 17.27 3.59
CA PHE A 169 -2.48 16.56 3.73
C PHE A 169 -3.63 17.52 3.96
N GLY A 170 -4.71 17.34 3.23
CA GLY A 170 -5.93 18.12 3.40
C GLY A 170 -7.18 17.33 3.08
N ARG A 171 -8.32 17.95 3.35
CA ARG A 171 -9.63 17.48 2.87
C ARG A 171 -10.19 18.56 1.97
N LEU A 172 -10.35 18.25 0.70
CA LEU A 172 -10.71 19.22 -0.32
C LEU A 172 -12.12 18.98 -0.86
N GLY A 173 -12.76 20.04 -1.31
CA GLY A 173 -14.08 20.04 -1.88
C GLY A 173 -15.21 19.84 -0.86
N PRO A 174 -16.47 19.90 -1.32
CA PRO A 174 -17.64 19.78 -0.46
C PRO A 174 -17.72 18.43 0.26
N ASP A 175 -17.26 17.36 -0.40
CA ASP A 175 -17.26 16.00 0.16
C ASP A 175 -16.05 15.72 1.07
N SER A 176 -15.21 16.72 1.34
CA SER A 176 -14.04 16.61 2.22
C SER A 176 -13.09 15.47 1.83
N VAL A 177 -12.79 15.35 0.53
CA VAL A 177 -12.00 14.26 -0.04
C VAL A 177 -10.55 14.35 0.44
N PRO A 178 -10.02 13.31 1.11
CA PRO A 178 -8.61 13.21 1.49
C PRO A 178 -7.68 13.44 0.30
N THR A 179 -6.86 14.48 0.38
CA THR A 179 -5.90 14.86 -0.65
C THR A 179 -4.50 14.89 -0.07
N PHE A 180 -3.58 14.15 -0.69
CA PHE A 180 -2.17 14.12 -0.33
C PHE A 180 -1.35 14.87 -1.37
N LEU A 181 -0.53 15.81 -0.92
CA LEU A 181 0.54 16.41 -1.70
C LEU A 181 1.84 15.71 -1.32
N ILE A 182 2.48 15.05 -2.28
CA ILE A 182 3.67 14.24 -2.00
C ILE A 182 4.86 14.71 -2.87
N PRO A 183 6.11 14.46 -2.42
CA PRO A 183 7.31 14.91 -3.13
C PRO A 183 7.38 14.44 -4.58
N GLY A 184 8.02 15.24 -5.44
CA GLY A 184 8.32 14.85 -6.83
C GLY A 184 9.40 13.78 -6.96
N ASN A 185 10.23 13.58 -5.93
CA ASN A 185 11.23 12.52 -5.94
C ASN A 185 10.57 11.13 -5.79
N PRO A 186 10.74 10.18 -6.74
CA PRO A 186 10.08 8.88 -6.69
C PRO A 186 10.33 8.04 -5.45
N MET A 187 11.53 8.16 -4.87
CA MET A 187 11.88 7.48 -3.62
C MET A 187 10.99 7.94 -2.47
N SER A 188 10.97 9.25 -2.26
CA SER A 188 10.18 9.87 -1.21
C SER A 188 8.70 9.65 -1.45
N ALA A 189 8.23 9.75 -2.70
CA ALA A 189 6.83 9.55 -3.06
C ALA A 189 6.32 8.16 -2.68
N LEU A 190 7.07 7.09 -3.00
CA LEU A 190 6.67 5.72 -2.67
C LEU A 190 6.73 5.44 -1.16
N VAL A 191 7.73 5.97 -0.45
CA VAL A 191 7.79 5.83 1.02
C VAL A 191 6.63 6.55 1.69
N VAL A 192 6.34 7.79 1.28
CA VAL A 192 5.18 8.56 1.78
C VAL A 192 3.87 7.84 1.46
N PHE A 193 3.74 7.31 0.24
CA PHE A 193 2.58 6.51 -0.16
C PHE A 193 2.41 5.30 0.76
N GLU A 194 3.48 4.55 0.99
CA GLU A 194 3.47 3.33 1.80
C GLU A 194 3.11 3.61 3.27
N VAL A 195 3.64 4.69 3.84
CA VAL A 195 3.45 5.03 5.26
C VAL A 195 2.13 5.75 5.52
N LEU A 196 1.68 6.63 4.61
CA LEU A 196 0.52 7.52 4.84
C LEU A 196 -0.71 7.16 4.00
N VAL A 197 -0.53 6.89 2.71
CA VAL A 197 -1.67 6.73 1.77
C VAL A 197 -2.21 5.30 1.77
N ARG A 198 -1.34 4.28 1.75
CA ARG A 198 -1.74 2.87 1.73
C ARG A 198 -2.58 2.47 2.94
N PRO A 199 -2.26 2.88 4.20
CA PRO A 199 -3.11 2.55 5.33
C PRO A 199 -4.52 3.13 5.18
N LEU A 200 -4.65 4.35 4.62
CA LEU A 200 -5.97 4.95 4.36
C LEU A 200 -6.77 4.12 3.34
N ILE A 201 -6.15 3.73 2.22
CA ILE A 201 -6.79 2.86 1.22
C ILE A 201 -7.26 1.56 1.87
N ARG A 202 -6.41 0.91 2.68
CA ARG A 202 -6.74 -0.37 3.33
C ARG A 202 -7.82 -0.23 4.41
N ALA A 203 -7.81 0.87 5.15
CA ALA A 203 -8.83 1.18 6.14
C ALA A 203 -10.20 1.43 5.48
N ALA A 204 -10.23 2.17 4.36
CA ALA A 204 -11.45 2.41 3.58
C ALA A 204 -12.07 1.11 3.05
N ARG A 205 -11.25 0.09 2.80
CA ARG A 205 -11.70 -1.27 2.44
C ARG A 205 -12.21 -2.12 3.61
N GLY A 206 -12.30 -1.55 4.81
CA GLY A 206 -12.75 -2.27 6.01
C GLY A 206 -11.73 -3.27 6.55
N THR A 207 -10.45 -3.16 6.17
CA THR A 207 -9.39 -4.05 6.68
C THR A 207 -9.16 -3.77 8.17
N ARG A 208 -9.21 -4.80 9.02
CA ARG A 208 -8.98 -4.63 10.48
C ARG A 208 -7.60 -4.07 10.82
N ASN A 209 -6.56 -4.57 10.16
CA ASN A 209 -5.21 -4.03 10.28
C ASN A 209 -4.78 -3.42 8.93
N PRO A 210 -4.84 -2.09 8.78
CA PRO A 210 -4.48 -1.43 7.53
C PRO A 210 -2.97 -1.36 7.31
N HIS A 211 -2.16 -1.60 8.34
CA HIS A 211 -0.71 -1.56 8.24
C HIS A 211 -0.14 -2.87 7.71
N ARG A 212 1.03 -2.80 7.09
CA ARG A 212 1.76 -3.98 6.65
C ARG A 212 2.29 -4.76 7.83
N ARG A 213 2.61 -6.03 7.57
CA ARG A 213 3.26 -6.88 8.57
C ARG A 213 4.65 -6.31 8.87
N ILE A 214 4.95 -6.19 10.16
CA ILE A 214 6.27 -5.84 10.66
C ILE A 214 6.89 -7.10 11.26
N VAL A 215 8.17 -7.35 10.97
CA VAL A 215 8.95 -8.45 11.55
C VAL A 215 10.30 -7.95 12.05
N GLY A 216 10.88 -8.64 13.03
CA GLY A 216 12.27 -8.42 13.42
C GLY A 216 13.22 -9.10 12.43
N ALA A 217 14.32 -8.44 12.10
CA ALA A 217 15.38 -8.98 11.27
C ALA A 217 16.75 -8.52 11.77
N ARG A 218 17.77 -9.36 11.62
CA ARG A 218 19.16 -9.02 11.92
C ARG A 218 19.79 -8.25 10.77
N LEU A 219 20.37 -7.11 11.08
CA LEU A 219 20.97 -6.21 10.10
C LEU A 219 22.32 -6.75 9.60
N LEU A 220 22.52 -6.80 8.27
CA LEU A 220 23.76 -7.35 7.66
C LEU A 220 24.86 -6.32 7.42
N SER A 221 24.52 -5.04 7.33
CA SER A 221 25.46 -3.95 7.11
C SER A 221 25.02 -2.73 7.90
N PRO A 222 25.94 -1.93 8.45
CA PRO A 222 25.56 -0.78 9.27
C PRO A 222 24.71 0.22 8.46
N ILE A 223 23.82 0.92 9.14
CA ILE A 223 23.00 1.99 8.55
C ILE A 223 23.17 3.26 9.36
N THR A 224 23.06 4.39 8.68
CA THR A 224 22.92 5.71 9.29
C THR A 224 21.51 6.24 9.06
N SER A 225 21.06 7.09 9.96
CA SER A 225 19.73 7.69 9.99
C SER A 225 19.80 9.17 10.35
N THR A 226 18.77 9.91 9.97
CA THR A 226 18.67 11.34 10.31
C THR A 226 18.14 11.50 11.73
N GLU A 227 18.88 12.22 12.58
CA GLU A 227 18.49 12.53 13.96
C GLU A 227 17.09 13.17 14.02
N GLY A 228 16.27 12.72 14.98
CA GLY A 228 14.93 13.24 15.22
C GLY A 228 13.93 12.90 14.10
N ARG A 229 14.24 11.94 13.23
CA ARG A 229 13.33 11.49 12.16
C ARG A 229 13.32 9.98 12.09
N ARG A 230 12.12 9.40 12.01
CA ARG A 230 11.95 7.99 11.74
C ARG A 230 12.50 7.63 10.36
N GLY A 231 13.45 6.71 10.30
CA GLY A 231 14.03 6.22 9.06
C GLY A 231 13.15 5.13 8.45
N PHE A 232 12.84 5.26 7.16
CA PHE A 232 12.22 4.25 6.34
C PHE A 232 13.18 3.89 5.21
N LEU A 233 14.20 3.10 5.54
CA LEU A 233 15.26 2.76 4.60
C LEU A 233 14.87 1.53 3.80
N ARG A 234 15.27 1.45 2.53
CA ARG A 234 15.04 0.26 1.72
C ARG A 234 15.89 -0.89 2.22
N GLY A 235 15.31 -2.08 2.24
CA GLY A 235 16.06 -3.30 2.50
C GLY A 235 15.60 -4.46 1.63
N GLN A 236 16.49 -5.43 1.51
CA GLN A 236 16.17 -6.77 1.05
C GLN A 236 16.13 -7.68 2.29
N LEU A 237 14.92 -8.09 2.65
CA LEU A 237 14.64 -9.11 3.64
C LEU A 237 14.95 -10.48 3.03
N LEU A 238 15.81 -11.21 3.72
CA LEU A 238 16.30 -12.52 3.40
C LEU A 238 15.99 -13.47 4.56
N ARG A 239 16.13 -14.77 4.31
CA ARG A 239 16.05 -15.80 5.33
C ARG A 239 17.34 -16.59 5.34
N ASP A 240 17.94 -16.72 6.50
CA ASP A 240 19.13 -17.54 6.71
C ASP A 240 18.77 -19.02 6.52
N GLU A 241 19.52 -19.74 5.68
CA GLU A 241 19.24 -21.14 5.38
C GLU A 241 19.58 -22.09 6.55
N ALA A 242 20.55 -21.73 7.40
CA ALA A 242 21.03 -22.59 8.46
C ALA A 242 20.13 -22.56 9.70
N ASN A 243 19.67 -21.37 10.11
CA ASN A 243 18.86 -21.20 11.32
C ASN A 243 17.44 -20.67 11.07
N GLY A 244 17.12 -20.26 9.84
CA GLY A 244 15.80 -19.77 9.46
C GLY A 244 15.48 -18.34 9.94
N GLU A 245 16.44 -17.61 10.51
CA GLU A 245 16.28 -16.24 10.98
C GLU A 245 16.10 -15.27 9.82
N TYR A 246 15.39 -14.16 10.07
CA TYR A 246 15.29 -13.08 9.11
C TYR A 246 16.55 -12.21 9.16
N LEU A 247 17.12 -11.97 7.99
CA LEU A 247 18.25 -11.09 7.78
C LEU A 247 17.81 -9.92 6.90
N VAL A 248 18.39 -8.73 7.08
CA VAL A 248 18.09 -7.60 6.19
C VAL A 248 19.36 -6.92 5.70
N GLN A 249 19.46 -6.81 4.37
CA GLN A 249 20.49 -6.06 3.69
C GLN A 249 19.95 -4.67 3.32
N PRO A 250 20.52 -3.57 3.84
CA PRO A 250 20.18 -2.22 3.40
C PRO A 250 20.50 -2.02 1.92
N LEU A 251 19.61 -1.33 1.19
CA LEU A 251 19.79 -1.02 -0.23
C LEU A 251 19.97 0.48 -0.46
N GLY A 252 20.73 0.81 -1.51
CA GLY A 252 20.83 2.18 -2.04
C GLY A 252 21.61 3.16 -1.15
N GLN A 253 22.58 2.67 -0.36
CA GLN A 253 23.46 3.51 0.48
C GLN A 253 24.44 4.38 -0.34
N SER A 254 24.74 4.02 -1.58
CA SER A 254 25.78 4.62 -2.42
C SER A 254 25.29 5.65 -3.44
N GLY A 255 24.02 6.08 -3.39
CA GLY A 255 23.47 7.17 -4.22
C GLY A 255 23.26 6.86 -5.72
N ALA A 256 23.97 5.87 -6.28
CA ALA A 256 23.73 5.36 -7.64
C ALA A 256 22.53 4.40 -7.66
N HIS A 257 21.70 4.47 -8.71
CA HIS A 257 20.57 3.54 -8.96
C HIS A 257 19.39 3.57 -7.95
N LEU A 258 18.96 4.77 -7.54
CA LEU A 258 17.86 4.95 -6.58
C LEU A 258 16.55 4.24 -6.99
N LEU A 259 16.16 4.26 -8.27
CA LEU A 259 14.97 3.56 -8.76
C LEU A 259 15.16 2.03 -8.90
N ALA A 260 16.34 1.55 -9.29
CA ALA A 260 16.58 0.10 -9.37
C ALA A 260 16.56 -0.53 -7.97
N SER A 261 17.15 0.15 -6.97
CA SER A 261 17.10 -0.29 -5.58
C SER A 261 15.68 -0.36 -5.01
N LEU A 262 14.71 0.41 -5.55
CA LEU A 262 13.30 0.26 -5.18
C LEU A 262 12.68 -1.03 -5.73
N ALA A 263 13.06 -1.41 -6.94
CA ALA A 263 12.56 -2.64 -7.56
C ALA A 263 13.11 -3.89 -6.85
N GLU A 264 14.31 -3.81 -6.28
CA GLU A 264 14.94 -4.88 -5.49
C GLU A 264 14.45 -4.93 -4.04
N ALA A 265 13.99 -3.80 -3.49
CA ALA A 265 13.53 -3.71 -2.11
C ALA A 265 12.23 -4.51 -1.91
N ASN A 266 12.22 -5.39 -0.93
CA ASN A 266 11.02 -6.12 -0.50
C ASN A 266 10.60 -5.75 0.94
N CYS A 267 11.34 -4.85 1.60
CA CYS A 267 10.99 -4.31 2.90
C CYS A 267 11.47 -2.86 3.09
N LEU A 268 10.88 -2.17 4.07
CA LEU A 268 11.44 -0.95 4.66
C LEU A 268 11.99 -1.25 6.04
N ILE A 269 13.26 -0.95 6.29
CA ILE A 269 13.88 -0.95 7.61
C ILE A 269 13.38 0.29 8.35
N ASN A 270 12.75 0.08 9.51
CA ASN A 270 12.22 1.13 10.35
C ASN A 270 13.28 1.49 11.41
N VAL A 271 13.86 2.67 11.30
CA VAL A 271 14.81 3.21 12.29
C VAL A 271 14.07 4.19 13.21
N PRO A 272 14.03 3.94 14.53
CA PRO A 272 13.49 4.87 15.52
C PRO A 272 14.11 6.27 15.44
N GLU A 273 13.38 7.29 15.89
CA GLU A 273 13.79 8.70 15.79
C GLU A 273 15.00 9.04 16.66
N GLU A 274 15.24 8.23 17.69
CA GLU A 274 16.31 8.36 18.68
C GLU A 274 17.64 7.74 18.21
N LEU A 275 17.63 6.97 17.12
CA LEU A 275 18.81 6.26 16.62
C LEU A 275 19.33 6.92 15.34
N THR A 276 20.61 7.29 15.34
CA THR A 276 21.31 7.86 14.18
C THR A 276 22.23 6.85 13.50
N GLU A 277 22.64 5.81 14.22
CA GLU A 277 23.50 4.74 13.74
C GLU A 277 22.98 3.40 14.27
N VAL A 278 23.02 2.37 13.43
CA VAL A 278 22.69 0.99 13.81
C VAL A 278 23.76 0.07 13.25
N ALA A 279 24.35 -0.77 14.10
CA ALA A 279 25.48 -1.60 13.75
C ALA A 279 25.05 -2.87 13.03
N ALA A 280 25.95 -3.45 12.22
CA ALA A 280 25.74 -4.78 11.69
C ALA A 280 25.61 -5.79 12.85
N GLY A 281 24.63 -6.69 12.75
CA GLY A 281 24.28 -7.65 13.80
C GLY A 281 23.12 -7.23 14.69
N ASP A 282 22.76 -5.94 14.71
CA ASP A 282 21.65 -5.45 15.53
C ASP A 282 20.29 -5.94 15.00
N GLN A 283 19.32 -6.06 15.91
CA GLN A 283 17.94 -6.37 15.57
C GLN A 283 17.18 -5.11 15.18
N VAL A 284 16.57 -5.12 14.01
CA VAL A 284 15.76 -4.01 13.49
C VAL A 284 14.35 -4.48 13.14
N GLN A 285 13.39 -3.56 13.20
CA GLN A 285 12.03 -3.82 12.72
C GLN A 285 11.96 -3.51 11.22
N VAL A 286 11.37 -4.42 10.44
CA VAL A 286 11.20 -4.23 9.00
C VAL A 286 9.72 -4.35 8.61
N THR A 287 9.25 -3.39 7.82
CA THR A 287 7.93 -3.40 7.20
C THR A 287 7.99 -4.18 5.89
N PHE A 288 7.28 -5.29 5.78
CA PHE A 288 7.31 -6.15 4.60
C PHE A 288 6.49 -5.58 3.44
N LEU A 289 7.09 -5.30 2.28
CA LEU A 289 6.45 -4.66 1.11
C LEU A 289 5.78 -5.65 0.12
N ALA A 290 5.82 -6.94 0.43
CA ALA A 290 5.47 -8.08 -0.41
C ALA A 290 6.56 -8.47 -1.42
N GLN A 291 6.86 -9.78 -1.47
CA GLN A 291 7.54 -10.41 -2.60
C GLN A 291 6.52 -10.57 -3.72
N ARG A 292 6.89 -10.21 -4.96
CA ARG A 292 6.27 -10.87 -6.12
C ARG A 292 6.56 -12.35 -5.97
N ALA A 293 5.51 -13.16 -6.12
CA ALA A 293 5.61 -14.62 -6.21
C ALA A 293 6.62 -15.03 -7.29
#